data_AF-A0A1F4X4V3-F1
#
_entry.id   AF-A0A1F4X4V3-F1
#
_cell.length_a   1.000
_cell.length_b   1.000
_cell.length_c   1.000
_cell.angle_alpha   90.00
_cell.angle_beta   90.00
_cell.angle_gamma   90.00
#
_symmetry.space_group_name_H-M   'P 1'
#
loop_
_entity.id
_entity.type
_entity.pdbx_description
1 polymer ?
#
loop_
_entity_poly.entity_id
_entity_poly.type
_entity_poly.pdbx_seq_one_letter_code
_entity_poly.pdbx_strand_id
1 'polypeptide(L)'
;MKTLKIASALILTLALLFVARKLAMVQPRVTQITQNNLSIVHLNPGKTLENQLLKIKVRVTGIGKTGEKVLLSFVYGQPAGEWGTAEMKNDTSLDFFVAEINGQPRGGKLYYYVEIQDSLNNTVASLGSEQNPLRLRFEGAISAGLLIPHIFCMFAGAFFSFLALFGAIGLLKSQGDFNSVARKVGWAALFIFIGGFPLGILVTRAALGGSGWGGFPIGNDITDSKTLLIFIYWLVLVVLGKGSIFGNRPEGNLVKPVAYGVLTLIGFLSVLGLYLIPHSI
;
A
#
# COMPACT_ATOMS: atom_id res chain seq x y z
N MET A 1 12.77 31.74 -9.72
CA MET A 1 11.74 31.37 -8.72
C MET A 1 10.76 30.29 -9.18
N LYS A 2 10.16 30.36 -10.39
CA LYS A 2 9.21 29.33 -10.87
C LYS A 2 9.84 27.94 -11.05
N THR A 3 11.03 27.88 -11.64
CA THR A 3 11.83 26.64 -11.80
C THR A 3 12.14 25.97 -10.46
N LEU A 4 12.54 26.77 -9.46
CA LEU A 4 12.78 26.27 -8.10
C LEU A 4 11.52 25.63 -7.49
N LYS A 5 10.35 26.27 -7.62
CA LYS A 5 9.08 25.70 -7.11
C LYS A 5 8.73 24.36 -7.78
N ILE A 6 8.98 24.24 -9.08
CA ILE A 6 8.75 22.99 -9.82
C ILE A 6 9.71 21.90 -9.37
N ALA A 7 11.00 22.22 -9.26
CA ALA A 7 12.02 21.28 -8.78
C ALA A 7 11.73 20.84 -7.33
N SER A 8 11.37 21.77 -6.44
CA SER A 8 10.98 21.44 -5.07
C SER A 8 9.73 20.57 -5.02
N ALA A 9 8.71 20.85 -5.84
CA ALA A 9 7.51 20.02 -5.90
C ALA A 9 7.87 18.59 -6.33
N LEU A 10 8.73 18.44 -7.35
CA LEU A 10 9.19 17.14 -7.83
C LEU A 10 9.90 16.35 -6.72
N ILE A 11 10.87 16.97 -6.03
CA ILE A 11 11.63 16.34 -4.95
C ILE A 11 10.70 15.94 -3.80
N LEU A 12 9.79 16.81 -3.39
CA LEU A 12 8.86 16.54 -2.30
C LEU A 12 7.83 15.45 -2.67
N THR A 13 7.36 15.41 -3.92
CA THR A 13 6.51 14.32 -4.41
C THR A 13 7.25 12.98 -4.35
N LEU A 14 8.49 12.93 -4.81
CA LEU A 14 9.30 11.70 -4.73
C LEU A 14 9.54 11.28 -3.28
N ALA A 15 9.85 12.22 -2.39
CA ALA A 15 10.01 11.95 -0.96
C ALA A 15 8.72 11.42 -0.32
N LEU A 16 7.57 12.04 -0.61
CA LEU A 16 6.27 11.60 -0.12
C LEU A 16 5.95 10.17 -0.58
N LEU A 17 6.14 9.86 -1.87
CA LEU A 17 5.87 8.53 -2.42
C LEU A 17 6.84 7.47 -1.88
N PHE A 18 8.09 7.84 -1.63
CA PHE A 18 9.06 6.97 -0.97
C PHE A 18 8.61 6.62 0.45
N VAL A 19 8.18 7.61 1.24
CA VAL A 19 7.64 7.40 2.59
C VAL A 19 6.36 6.55 2.54
N ALA A 20 5.42 6.88 1.66
CA ALA A 20 4.18 6.12 1.48
C ALA A 20 4.46 4.64 1.14
N ARG A 21 5.46 4.37 0.28
CA ARG A 21 5.89 3.01 -0.05
C ARG A 21 6.45 2.27 1.17
N LYS A 22 7.22 2.95 2.03
CA LYS A 22 7.77 2.36 3.26
C LYS A 22 6.70 2.07 4.32
N LEU A 23 5.62 2.84 4.34
CA LEU A 23 4.50 2.69 5.27
C LEU A 23 3.46 1.64 4.81
N ALA A 24 3.61 1.07 3.62
CA ALA A 24 2.73 -0.01 3.15
C ALA A 24 2.84 -1.24 4.08
N MET A 25 1.70 -1.78 4.52
CA MET A 25 1.67 -2.84 5.54
C MET A 25 2.28 -4.17 5.07
N VAL A 26 2.13 -4.50 3.79
CA VAL A 26 2.57 -5.78 3.23
C VAL A 26 3.90 -5.59 2.52
N GLN A 27 4.99 -5.70 3.28
CA GLN A 27 6.36 -5.67 2.79
C GLN A 27 7.07 -6.98 3.13
N PRO A 28 8.06 -7.40 2.33
CA PRO A 28 8.93 -8.48 2.70
C PRO A 28 9.61 -8.18 4.05
N ARG A 29 9.47 -9.10 5.01
CA ARG A 29 10.08 -8.97 6.34
C ARG A 29 10.87 -10.21 6.67
N VAL A 30 12.11 -10.00 7.10
CA VAL A 30 12.93 -11.06 7.70
C VAL A 30 12.50 -11.18 9.15
N THR A 31 12.00 -12.34 9.52
CA THR A 31 11.70 -12.69 10.90
C THR A 31 12.75 -13.69 11.36
N GLN A 32 13.37 -13.40 12.49
CA GLN A 32 14.33 -14.29 13.14
C GLN A 32 13.92 -14.51 14.58
N ILE A 33 13.93 -15.76 15.00
CA ILE A 33 13.74 -16.16 16.39
C ILE A 33 14.88 -17.09 16.78
N THR A 34 15.40 -16.91 17.99
CA THR A 34 16.37 -17.83 18.59
C THR A 34 15.81 -18.34 19.90
N GLN A 35 15.58 -19.65 19.99
CA GLN A 35 15.00 -20.34 21.14
C GLN A 35 15.73 -21.67 21.31
N ASN A 36 16.09 -22.05 22.55
CA ASN A 36 16.70 -23.36 22.85
C ASN A 36 17.93 -23.70 21.98
N ASN A 37 18.81 -22.73 21.73
CA ASN A 37 19.97 -22.81 20.81
C ASN A 37 19.63 -23.08 19.33
N LEU A 38 18.36 -23.08 18.96
CA LEU A 38 17.88 -23.12 17.58
C LEU A 38 17.61 -21.70 17.10
N SER A 39 18.07 -21.37 15.89
CA SER A 39 17.75 -20.11 15.22
C SER A 39 16.96 -20.37 13.97
N ILE A 40 15.75 -19.81 13.89
CA ILE A 40 14.87 -19.89 12.73
C ILE A 40 14.89 -18.52 12.04
N VAL A 41 15.32 -18.48 10.78
CA VAL A 41 15.35 -17.28 9.95
C VAL A 41 14.46 -17.50 8.72
N HIS A 42 13.50 -16.61 8.51
CA HIS A 42 12.58 -16.68 7.39
C HIS A 42 12.36 -15.30 6.78
N LEU A 43 12.45 -15.21 5.45
CA LEU A 43 11.97 -14.05 4.70
C LEU A 43 10.51 -14.30 4.32
N ASN A 44 9.58 -13.67 5.02
CA ASN A 44 8.19 -13.65 4.59
C ASN A 44 8.07 -12.65 3.43
N PRO A 45 7.69 -13.09 2.20
CA PRO A 45 7.54 -12.19 1.06
C PRO A 45 6.30 -11.28 1.17
N GLY A 46 5.33 -11.64 2.01
CA GLY A 46 4.05 -10.94 2.21
C GLY A 46 3.05 -11.11 1.06
N LYS A 47 3.52 -11.18 -0.18
CA LYS A 47 2.72 -11.35 -1.40
C LYS A 47 3.34 -12.39 -2.33
N THR A 48 2.51 -13.11 -3.08
CA THR A 48 2.95 -14.02 -4.15
C THR A 48 1.92 -14.04 -5.28
N LEU A 49 2.31 -14.57 -6.45
CA LEU A 49 1.40 -14.75 -7.58
C LEU A 49 0.36 -15.84 -7.31
N GLU A 50 -0.84 -15.63 -7.85
CA GLU A 50 -1.95 -16.59 -7.76
C GLU A 50 -1.66 -17.92 -8.45
N ASN A 51 -2.27 -19.00 -7.94
CA ASN A 51 -2.29 -20.34 -8.54
C ASN A 51 -0.90 -20.93 -8.88
N GLN A 52 0.17 -20.42 -8.26
CA GLN A 52 1.52 -20.97 -8.39
C GLN A 52 1.89 -21.78 -7.14
N LEU A 53 2.69 -22.83 -7.34
CA LEU A 53 3.22 -23.61 -6.23
C LEU A 53 4.14 -22.73 -5.38
N LEU A 54 3.74 -22.50 -4.13
CA LEU A 54 4.48 -21.64 -3.21
C LEU A 54 5.53 -22.47 -2.47
N LYS A 55 6.79 -22.03 -2.54
CA LYS A 55 7.90 -22.63 -1.78
C LYS A 55 8.21 -21.75 -0.57
N ILE A 56 7.80 -22.17 0.61
CA ILE A 56 8.15 -21.50 1.86
C ILE A 56 9.51 -22.03 2.30
N LYS A 57 10.50 -21.13 2.36
CA LYS A 57 11.88 -21.46 2.73
C LYS A 57 12.22 -20.89 4.10
N VAL A 58 12.80 -21.72 4.95
CA VAL A 58 13.21 -21.34 6.30
C VAL A 58 14.61 -21.86 6.53
N ARG A 59 15.51 -20.98 6.98
CA ARG A 59 16.83 -21.39 7.43
C ARG A 59 16.75 -21.74 8.89
N VAL A 60 17.23 -22.92 9.26
CA VAL A 60 17.33 -23.31 10.66
C VAL A 60 18.78 -23.64 10.98
N THR A 61 19.30 -23.02 12.03
CA THR A 61 20.66 -23.26 12.53
C THR A 61 20.58 -23.86 13.92
N GLY A 62 21.47 -24.80 14.24
CA GLY A 62 21.51 -25.48 15.54
C GLY A 62 20.71 -26.78 15.59
N ILE A 63 20.05 -27.19 14.50
CA ILE A 63 19.46 -28.55 14.38
C ILE A 63 20.62 -29.54 14.49
N GLY A 64 20.66 -30.22 15.62
CA GLY A 64 21.87 -30.87 16.10
C GLY A 64 21.53 -32.01 17.04
N LYS A 65 20.66 -32.94 16.62
CA LYS A 65 20.67 -34.39 16.91
C LYS A 65 19.41 -35.05 16.32
N THR A 66 19.64 -36.12 15.56
CA THR A 66 18.71 -37.18 15.13
C THR A 66 17.27 -37.09 15.66
N GLY A 67 16.33 -36.72 14.78
CA GLY A 67 14.88 -36.89 15.00
C GLY A 67 14.04 -35.60 14.96
N GLU A 68 14.67 -34.42 14.96
CA GLU A 68 13.94 -33.15 14.87
C GLU A 68 13.29 -32.97 13.50
N LYS A 69 12.01 -32.55 13.52
CA LYS A 69 11.22 -32.26 12.31
C LYS A 69 10.87 -30.79 12.26
N VAL A 70 10.99 -30.21 11.07
CA VAL A 70 10.53 -28.84 10.81
C VAL A 70 9.16 -28.95 10.14
N LEU A 71 8.14 -28.39 10.79
CA LEU A 71 6.76 -28.43 10.35
C LEU A 71 6.30 -27.03 9.97
N LEU A 72 5.52 -26.96 8.90
CA LEU A 72 4.82 -25.77 8.47
C LEU A 72 3.33 -25.99 8.69
N SER A 73 2.77 -25.27 9.65
CA SER A 73 1.33 -25.24 9.90
C SER A 73 0.73 -24.09 9.10
N PHE A 74 -0.34 -24.35 8.35
CA PHE A 74 -0.96 -23.35 7.48
C PHE A 74 -2.48 -23.49 7.40
N VAL A 75 -3.14 -22.36 7.16
CA VAL A 75 -4.58 -22.29 6.92
C VAL A 75 -4.88 -21.24 5.86
N TYR A 76 -5.80 -21.56 4.94
CA TYR A 76 -6.28 -20.62 3.94
C TYR A 76 -7.46 -19.82 4.46
N GLY A 77 -7.58 -18.56 4.06
CA GLY A 77 -8.75 -17.73 4.39
C GLY A 77 -8.62 -16.99 5.71
N GLN A 78 -9.02 -17.58 6.84
CA GLN A 78 -8.99 -16.96 8.17
C GLN A 78 -8.24 -17.84 9.18
N PRO A 79 -7.54 -17.25 10.17
CA PRO A 79 -6.75 -17.99 11.17
C PRO A 79 -7.61 -18.61 12.29
N ALA A 80 -8.83 -19.05 11.97
CA ALA A 80 -9.78 -19.68 12.89
C ALA A 80 -10.28 -21.06 12.37
N GLY A 81 -9.70 -21.54 11.27
CA GLY A 81 -10.00 -22.84 10.69
C GLY A 81 -9.07 -23.94 11.18
N GLU A 82 -9.30 -25.15 10.71
CA GLU A 82 -8.38 -26.28 10.94
C GLU A 82 -7.05 -26.02 10.23
N TRP A 83 -5.96 -26.09 10.99
CA TRP A 83 -4.61 -25.93 10.46
C TRP A 83 -4.16 -27.22 9.79
N GLY A 84 -3.77 -27.13 8.53
CA GLY A 84 -3.04 -28.19 7.85
C GLY A 84 -1.57 -28.14 8.26
N THR A 85 -0.92 -29.30 8.36
CA THR A 85 0.51 -29.40 8.68
C THR A 85 1.25 -30.07 7.53
N ALA A 86 2.38 -29.49 7.12
CA ALA A 86 3.29 -30.07 6.13
C ALA A 86 4.70 -30.17 6.72
N GLU A 87 5.31 -31.36 6.63
CA GLU A 87 6.71 -31.54 6.99
C GLU A 87 7.60 -30.88 5.92
N MET A 88 8.49 -29.99 6.37
CA MET A 88 9.44 -29.29 5.51
C MET A 88 10.63 -30.20 5.22
N LYS A 89 10.98 -30.32 3.94
CA LYS A 89 12.13 -31.13 3.50
C LYS A 89 13.41 -30.30 3.55
N ASN A 90 14.50 -30.91 4.01
CA ASN A 90 15.81 -30.28 3.97
C ASN A 90 16.31 -30.22 2.52
N ASP A 91 16.50 -28.99 2.02
CA ASP A 91 17.18 -28.73 0.76
C ASP A 91 18.69 -28.66 1.04
N THR A 92 19.33 -29.81 0.85
CA THR A 92 20.73 -30.11 1.21
C THR A 92 21.74 -29.22 0.50
N SER A 93 21.31 -28.44 -0.49
CA SER A 93 22.17 -27.54 -1.26
C SER A 93 22.41 -26.18 -0.58
N LEU A 94 21.57 -25.76 0.38
CA LEU A 94 21.54 -24.36 0.85
C LEU A 94 21.22 -24.14 2.35
N ASP A 95 21.22 -25.18 3.19
CA ASP A 95 20.81 -25.10 4.62
C ASP A 95 19.39 -24.53 4.84
N PHE A 96 18.47 -24.84 3.93
CA PHE A 96 17.06 -24.44 4.05
C PHE A 96 16.16 -25.66 4.20
N PHE A 97 15.11 -25.48 4.98
CA PHE A 97 13.94 -26.33 4.99
C PHE A 97 12.89 -25.71 4.07
N VAL A 98 12.29 -26.53 3.22
CA VAL A 98 11.33 -26.11 2.20
C VAL A 98 10.06 -26.93 2.31
N ALA A 99 8.93 -26.23 2.35
CA ALA A 99 7.62 -26.83 2.14
C ALA A 99 6.95 -26.21 0.92
N GLU A 100 6.28 -27.08 0.16
CA GLU A 100 5.54 -26.72 -1.04
C GLU A 100 4.04 -26.69 -0.71
N ILE A 101 3.43 -25.53 -0.90
CA ILE A 101 2.01 -25.30 -0.64
C ILE A 101 1.33 -24.91 -1.96
N ASN A 102 0.13 -25.43 -2.17
CA ASN A 102 -0.68 -25.06 -3.33
C ASN A 102 -1.07 -23.58 -3.28
N GLY A 103 -0.82 -22.87 -4.37
CA GLY A 103 -1.26 -21.48 -4.51
C GLY A 103 -2.78 -21.36 -4.47
N GLN A 104 -3.28 -20.21 -4.03
CA GLN A 104 -4.69 -19.86 -4.12
C GLN A 104 -4.95 -18.88 -5.26
N PRO A 105 -6.21 -18.75 -5.70
CA PRO A 105 -6.62 -17.65 -6.57
C PRO A 105 -6.31 -16.29 -5.95
N ARG A 106 -6.18 -15.26 -6.80
CA ARG A 106 -6.00 -13.87 -6.35
C ARG A 106 -7.04 -13.44 -5.32
N GLY A 107 -6.59 -12.64 -4.35
CA GLY A 107 -7.40 -12.24 -3.21
C GLY A 107 -7.37 -13.24 -2.04
N GLY A 108 -6.96 -14.49 -2.29
CA GLY A 108 -6.73 -15.49 -1.26
C GLY A 108 -5.68 -15.05 -0.23
N LYS A 109 -5.85 -15.50 1.01
CA LYS A 109 -4.92 -15.28 2.12
C LYS A 109 -4.43 -16.62 2.65
N LEU A 110 -3.15 -16.70 2.95
CA LEU A 110 -2.51 -17.80 3.65
C LEU A 110 -2.03 -17.27 5.00
N TYR A 111 -2.39 -17.98 6.06
CA TYR A 111 -1.80 -17.80 7.37
C TYR A 111 -0.96 -19.02 7.68
N TYR A 112 0.26 -18.83 8.16
CA TYR A 112 1.16 -19.93 8.46
C TYR A 112 2.10 -19.59 9.60
N TYR A 113 2.63 -20.61 10.26
CA TYR A 113 3.74 -20.52 11.19
C TYR A 113 4.61 -21.77 11.07
N VAL A 114 5.84 -21.68 11.55
CA VAL A 114 6.82 -22.77 11.42
C VAL A 114 7.19 -23.25 12.80
N GLU A 115 7.11 -24.54 13.03
CA GLU A 115 7.47 -25.18 14.29
C GLU A 115 8.60 -26.18 14.07
N ILE A 116 9.45 -26.31 15.08
CA ILE A 116 10.41 -27.39 15.17
C ILE A 116 9.92 -28.29 16.29
N GLN A 117 9.76 -29.57 15.98
CA GLN A 117 9.39 -30.59 16.95
C GLN A 117 10.56 -31.57 17.17
N ASP A 118 10.72 -32.02 18.42
CA ASP A 118 11.65 -33.09 18.76
C ASP A 118 11.11 -34.48 18.34
N SER A 119 11.89 -35.54 18.61
CA SER A 119 11.49 -36.92 18.32
C SER A 119 10.27 -37.41 19.13
N LEU A 120 9.85 -36.67 20.15
CA LEU A 120 8.68 -36.93 20.99
C LEU A 120 7.48 -36.05 20.60
N ASN A 121 7.57 -35.33 19.49
CA ASN A 121 6.59 -34.35 18.99
C ASN A 121 6.35 -33.14 19.92
N ASN A 122 7.29 -32.80 20.80
CA ASN A 122 7.22 -31.55 21.57
C ASN A 122 7.76 -30.39 20.73
N THR A 123 7.05 -29.25 20.73
CA THR A 123 7.52 -28.04 20.07
C THR A 123 8.71 -27.44 20.83
N VAL A 124 9.89 -27.46 20.21
CA VAL A 124 11.15 -26.94 20.79
C VAL A 124 11.42 -25.50 20.39
N ALA A 125 10.92 -25.04 19.24
CA ALA A 125 10.99 -23.66 18.79
C ALA A 125 9.87 -23.37 17.79
N SER A 126 9.40 -22.11 17.76
CA SER A 126 8.37 -21.69 16.80
C SER A 126 8.61 -20.29 16.26
N LEU A 127 8.37 -20.12 14.96
CA LEU A 127 8.36 -18.85 14.24
C LEU A 127 6.92 -18.46 13.92
N GLY A 128 6.35 -17.64 14.79
CA GLY A 128 4.92 -17.33 14.80
C GLY A 128 4.17 -18.25 15.75
N SER A 129 2.85 -18.19 15.73
CA SER A 129 1.97 -19.15 16.41
C SER A 129 0.58 -19.07 15.79
N GLU A 130 -0.34 -19.91 16.23
CA GLU A 130 -1.76 -19.79 15.87
C GLU A 130 -2.35 -18.42 16.26
N GLN A 131 -1.93 -17.83 17.39
CA GLN A 131 -2.41 -16.52 17.85
C GLN A 131 -1.75 -15.35 17.09
N ASN A 132 -0.54 -15.56 16.57
CA ASN A 132 0.19 -14.54 15.80
C ASN A 132 0.87 -15.14 14.57
N PRO A 133 0.09 -15.57 13.56
CA PRO A 133 0.64 -16.23 12.39
C PRO A 133 1.23 -15.24 11.40
N LEU A 134 2.18 -15.72 10.61
CA LEU A 134 2.65 -15.00 9.43
C LEU A 134 1.54 -14.98 8.40
N ARG A 135 1.39 -13.84 7.72
CA ARG A 135 0.39 -13.64 6.67
C ARG A 135 1.06 -13.51 5.31
N LEU A 136 0.47 -14.14 4.32
CA LEU A 136 0.80 -14.03 2.91
C LEU A 136 -0.47 -13.89 2.08
N ARG A 137 -0.43 -13.05 1.04
CA ARG A 137 -1.55 -12.81 0.13
C ARG A 137 -1.22 -13.24 -1.29
N PHE A 138 -2.20 -13.84 -1.97
CA PHE A 138 -2.10 -14.17 -3.38
C PHE A 138 -2.63 -13.02 -4.23
N GLU A 139 -1.84 -12.57 -5.18
CA GLU A 139 -2.16 -11.47 -6.10
C GLU A 139 -2.11 -11.93 -7.55
N GLY A 140 -3.03 -11.41 -8.36
CA GLY A 140 -3.01 -11.59 -9.80
C GLY A 140 -1.91 -10.76 -10.45
N ALA A 141 -1.44 -11.22 -11.61
CA ALA A 141 -0.48 -10.45 -12.40
C ALA A 141 -1.15 -9.17 -12.96
N ILE A 142 -0.54 -8.02 -12.68
CA ILE A 142 -1.04 -6.72 -13.15
C ILE A 142 -0.27 -6.35 -14.40
N SER A 143 -0.96 -6.05 -15.50
CA SER A 143 -0.31 -5.64 -16.74
C SER A 143 0.39 -4.29 -16.58
N ALA A 144 1.57 -4.15 -17.19
CA ALA A 144 2.30 -2.89 -17.17
C ALA A 144 1.49 -1.74 -17.81
N GLY A 145 0.69 -2.04 -18.84
CA GLY A 145 -0.19 -1.09 -19.50
C GLY A 145 -1.29 -0.52 -18.59
N LEU A 146 -1.64 -1.18 -17.48
CA LEU A 146 -2.57 -0.66 -16.48
C LEU A 146 -1.83 -0.02 -15.30
N LEU A 147 -0.75 -0.65 -14.83
CA LEU A 147 -0.01 -0.20 -13.66
C LEU A 147 0.73 1.12 -13.91
N ILE A 148 1.35 1.29 -15.09
CA ILE A 148 2.12 2.50 -15.42
C ILE A 148 1.20 3.74 -15.45
N PRO A 149 0.06 3.76 -16.17
CA PRO A 149 -0.86 4.90 -16.13
C PRO A 149 -1.38 5.20 -14.72
N HIS A 150 -1.65 4.16 -13.91
CA HIS A 150 -2.11 4.34 -12.54
C HIS A 150 -1.05 5.08 -11.69
N ILE A 151 0.18 4.60 -11.69
CA ILE A 151 1.30 5.21 -10.95
C ILE A 151 1.54 6.65 -11.44
N PHE A 152 1.48 6.87 -12.76
CA PHE A 152 1.61 8.20 -13.33
C PHE A 152 0.54 9.16 -12.81
N CYS A 153 -0.74 8.74 -12.75
CA CYS A 153 -1.82 9.56 -12.22
C CYS A 153 -1.64 9.86 -10.72
N MET A 154 -1.25 8.87 -9.92
CA MET A 154 -0.97 9.07 -8.49
C MET A 154 0.18 10.08 -8.28
N PHE A 155 1.24 9.95 -9.07
CA PHE A 155 2.37 10.89 -9.06
C PHE A 155 1.94 12.30 -9.48
N ALA A 156 1.24 12.42 -10.61
CA ALA A 156 0.80 13.71 -11.15
C ALA A 156 -0.16 14.41 -10.18
N GLY A 157 -1.09 13.67 -9.57
CA GLY A 157 -2.01 14.19 -8.54
C GLY A 157 -1.24 14.82 -7.39
N ALA A 158 -0.32 14.07 -6.77
CA ALA A 158 0.50 14.57 -5.67
C ALA A 158 1.39 15.76 -6.09
N PHE A 159 2.00 15.70 -7.29
CA PHE A 159 2.81 16.78 -7.83
C PHE A 159 2.03 18.09 -8.00
N PHE A 160 0.85 18.03 -8.60
CA PHE A 160 -0.02 19.21 -8.72
C PHE A 160 -0.53 19.71 -7.38
N SER A 161 -0.73 18.84 -6.38
CA SER A 161 -1.05 19.24 -5.01
C SER A 161 0.09 20.06 -4.36
N PHE A 162 1.35 19.65 -4.54
CA PHE A 162 2.51 20.45 -4.06
C PHE A 162 2.63 21.78 -4.80
N LEU A 163 2.41 21.80 -6.12
CA LEU A 163 2.40 23.05 -6.87
C LEU A 163 1.24 23.98 -6.42
N ALA A 164 0.08 23.41 -6.10
CA ALA A 164 -1.06 24.15 -5.57
C ALA A 164 -0.74 24.74 -4.19
N LEU A 165 -0.09 23.99 -3.31
CA LEU A 165 0.42 24.47 -2.01
C LEU A 165 1.32 25.71 -2.17
N PHE A 166 2.33 25.64 -3.04
CA PHE A 166 3.24 26.77 -3.26
C PHE A 166 2.56 27.99 -3.87
N GLY A 167 1.49 27.76 -4.63
CA GLY A 167 0.61 28.81 -5.13
C GLY A 167 -0.25 29.43 -4.02
N ALA A 168 -0.83 28.59 -3.17
CA ALA A 168 -1.68 28.98 -2.05
C ALA A 168 -0.93 29.88 -1.06
N ILE A 169 0.33 29.56 -0.73
CA ILE A 169 1.20 30.43 0.10
C ILE A 169 1.36 31.82 -0.52
N GLY A 170 1.42 31.91 -1.86
CA GLY A 170 1.45 33.18 -2.56
C GLY A 170 0.14 33.97 -2.43
N LEU A 171 -1.02 33.29 -2.49
CA LEU A 171 -2.33 33.92 -2.29
C LEU A 171 -2.49 34.47 -0.88
N LEU A 172 -1.99 33.76 0.14
CA LEU A 172 -2.01 34.21 1.54
C LEU A 172 -1.20 35.49 1.75
N LYS A 173 -0.15 35.70 0.95
CA LYS A 173 0.69 36.91 0.96
C LYS A 173 0.20 38.00 0.00
N SER A 174 -0.97 37.84 -0.61
CA SER A 174 -1.50 38.74 -1.65
C SER A 174 -0.57 38.94 -2.85
N GLN A 175 0.29 37.95 -3.14
CA GLN A 175 1.28 37.96 -4.22
C GLN A 175 1.07 36.83 -5.24
N GLY A 176 0.01 36.04 -5.08
CA GLY A 176 -0.29 34.86 -5.89
C GLY A 176 -1.32 35.12 -6.98
N ASP A 177 -1.20 34.39 -8.09
CA ASP A 177 -2.19 34.36 -9.16
C ASP A 177 -3.24 33.27 -8.87
N PHE A 178 -4.48 33.68 -8.57
CA PHE A 178 -5.60 32.78 -8.29
C PHE A 178 -5.81 31.79 -9.44
N ASN A 179 -5.80 32.27 -10.70
CA ASN A 179 -6.02 31.43 -11.87
C ASN A 179 -4.97 30.32 -11.96
N SER A 180 -3.72 30.66 -11.63
CA SER A 180 -2.64 29.68 -11.58
C SER A 180 -2.81 28.64 -10.48
N VAL A 181 -3.33 29.01 -9.30
CA VAL A 181 -3.58 28.05 -8.20
C VAL A 181 -4.77 27.16 -8.53
N ALA A 182 -5.89 27.74 -8.93
CA ALA A 182 -7.12 27.02 -9.23
C ALA A 182 -6.90 25.99 -10.35
N ARG A 183 -6.14 26.32 -11.41
CA ARG A 183 -5.78 25.35 -12.45
C ARG A 183 -4.99 24.16 -11.92
N LYS A 184 -4.04 24.38 -11.01
CA LYS A 184 -3.28 23.27 -10.38
C LYS A 184 -4.18 22.41 -9.50
N VAL A 185 -5.13 23.02 -8.80
CA VAL A 185 -6.16 22.29 -8.05
C VAL A 185 -7.01 21.44 -8.99
N GLY A 186 -7.44 21.98 -10.14
CA GLY A 186 -8.15 21.23 -11.17
C GLY A 186 -7.36 20.03 -11.69
N TRP A 187 -6.07 20.23 -12.02
CA TRP A 187 -5.19 19.12 -12.44
C TRP A 187 -5.01 18.08 -11.34
N ALA A 188 -4.75 18.49 -10.10
CA ALA A 188 -4.65 17.58 -8.97
C ALA A 188 -5.93 16.74 -8.80
N ALA A 189 -7.10 17.39 -8.82
CA ALA A 189 -8.39 16.72 -8.70
C ALA A 189 -8.63 15.71 -9.84
N LEU A 190 -8.28 16.07 -11.08
CA LEU A 190 -8.41 15.20 -12.24
C LEU A 190 -7.52 13.95 -12.11
N PHE A 191 -6.25 14.13 -11.77
CA PHE A 191 -5.32 13.00 -11.65
C PHE A 191 -5.60 12.12 -10.43
N ILE A 192 -6.04 12.72 -9.30
CA ILE A 192 -6.52 11.96 -8.14
C ILE A 192 -7.76 11.15 -8.52
N PHE A 193 -8.69 11.73 -9.28
CA PHE A 193 -9.87 11.03 -9.76
C PHE A 193 -9.48 9.82 -10.63
N ILE A 194 -8.73 10.06 -11.71
CA ILE A 194 -8.37 9.02 -12.68
C ILE A 194 -7.50 7.93 -12.02
N GLY A 195 -6.52 8.34 -11.19
CA GLY A 195 -5.64 7.44 -10.47
C GLY A 195 -6.37 6.61 -9.43
N GLY A 196 -7.22 7.23 -8.61
CA GLY A 196 -7.91 6.58 -7.49
C GLY A 196 -9.11 5.74 -7.89
N PHE A 197 -9.90 6.17 -8.87
CA PHE A 197 -11.17 5.52 -9.22
C PHE A 197 -11.05 4.59 -10.41
N PRO A 198 -11.05 5.03 -11.69
CA PRO A 198 -11.06 4.09 -12.81
C PRO A 198 -9.80 3.23 -12.81
N LEU A 199 -8.60 3.83 -12.69
CA LEU A 199 -7.36 3.06 -12.70
C LEU A 199 -7.16 2.29 -11.39
N GLY A 200 -7.42 2.91 -10.24
CA GLY A 200 -7.30 2.27 -8.93
C GLY A 200 -8.19 1.05 -8.80
N ILE A 201 -9.47 1.17 -9.15
CA ILE A 201 -10.42 0.05 -9.15
C ILE A 201 -9.94 -1.07 -10.08
N LEU A 202 -9.52 -0.74 -11.31
CA LEU A 202 -9.03 -1.74 -12.26
C LEU A 202 -7.78 -2.47 -11.76
N VAL A 203 -6.83 -1.74 -11.16
CA VAL A 203 -5.62 -2.32 -10.56
C VAL A 203 -6.00 -3.26 -9.41
N THR A 204 -6.88 -2.83 -8.51
CA THR A 204 -7.36 -3.65 -7.39
C THR A 204 -8.12 -4.89 -7.87
N ARG A 205 -8.96 -4.78 -8.91
CA ARG A 205 -9.63 -5.95 -9.53
C ARG A 205 -8.62 -6.92 -10.12
N ALA A 206 -7.63 -6.41 -10.85
CA ALA A 206 -6.60 -7.26 -11.47
C ALA A 206 -5.80 -8.00 -10.38
N ALA A 207 -5.40 -7.29 -9.34
CA ALA A 207 -4.60 -7.82 -8.23
C ALA A 207 -5.38 -8.79 -7.33
N LEU A 208 -6.66 -8.53 -7.05
CA LEU A 208 -7.41 -9.22 -5.99
C LEU A 208 -8.65 -9.99 -6.44
N GLY A 209 -9.07 -9.84 -7.70
CA GLY A 209 -10.20 -10.56 -8.30
C GLY A 209 -11.61 -10.15 -7.83
N GLY A 210 -11.73 -9.22 -6.88
CA GLY A 210 -13.02 -8.75 -6.33
C GLY A 210 -13.65 -7.58 -7.08
N SER A 211 -14.56 -6.86 -6.40
CA SER A 211 -15.26 -5.67 -6.93
C SER A 211 -14.35 -4.49 -7.25
N GLY A 212 -13.10 -4.49 -6.79
CA GLY A 212 -12.10 -3.44 -7.04
C GLY A 212 -12.26 -2.17 -6.22
N TRP A 213 -13.44 -1.94 -5.65
CA TRP A 213 -13.70 -0.88 -4.68
C TRP A 213 -14.25 -1.51 -3.40
N GLY A 214 -13.50 -1.38 -2.33
CA GLY A 214 -13.85 -1.83 -0.98
C GLY A 214 -14.26 -0.68 -0.05
N GLY A 215 -14.17 0.58 -0.47
CA GLY A 215 -14.47 1.74 0.37
C GLY A 215 -15.95 2.11 0.49
N PHE A 216 -16.24 3.08 1.34
CA PHE A 216 -17.59 3.65 1.50
C PHE A 216 -18.13 4.17 0.15
N PRO A 217 -19.45 4.06 -0.14
CA PRO A 217 -20.49 3.47 0.70
C PRO A 217 -20.65 1.95 0.56
N ILE A 218 -19.91 1.31 -0.35
CA ILE A 218 -20.13 -0.10 -0.70
C ILE A 218 -19.45 -1.06 0.29
N GLY A 219 -18.30 -0.67 0.84
CA GLY A 219 -17.57 -1.48 1.81
C GLY A 219 -16.89 -0.66 2.90
N ASN A 220 -16.07 -1.35 3.70
CA ASN A 220 -15.43 -0.82 4.90
C ASN A 220 -13.91 -0.69 4.77
N ASP A 221 -13.35 -0.78 3.56
CA ASP A 221 -11.92 -0.54 3.36
C ASP A 221 -11.59 0.93 3.63
N ILE A 222 -10.72 1.12 4.61
CA ILE A 222 -10.26 2.42 5.05
C ILE A 222 -9.45 3.08 3.93
N THR A 223 -8.67 2.32 3.17
CA THR A 223 -7.78 2.86 2.12
C THR A 223 -8.59 3.55 1.01
N ASP A 224 -9.58 2.86 0.47
CA ASP A 224 -10.49 3.40 -0.54
C ASP A 224 -11.34 4.57 -0.02
N SER A 225 -11.84 4.45 1.22
CA SER A 225 -12.64 5.51 1.85
C SER A 225 -11.83 6.82 2.05
N LYS A 226 -10.54 6.73 2.39
CA LYS A 226 -9.64 7.89 2.46
C LYS A 226 -9.48 8.55 1.10
N THR A 227 -9.30 7.75 0.05
CA THR A 227 -9.16 8.26 -1.33
C THR A 227 -10.41 9.01 -1.76
N LEU A 228 -11.60 8.48 -1.43
CA LEU A 228 -12.87 9.17 -1.66
C LEU A 228 -12.97 10.50 -0.92
N LEU A 229 -12.63 10.52 0.38
CA LEU A 229 -12.67 11.74 1.19
C LEU A 229 -11.73 12.83 0.62
N ILE A 230 -10.51 12.45 0.23
CA ILE A 230 -9.56 13.34 -0.44
C ILE A 230 -10.20 13.89 -1.71
N PHE A 231 -10.70 13.01 -2.58
CA PHE A 231 -11.28 13.45 -3.85
C PHE A 231 -12.46 14.41 -3.67
N ILE A 232 -13.38 14.13 -2.74
CA ILE A 232 -14.50 15.02 -2.43
C ILE A 232 -13.99 16.41 -1.99
N TYR A 233 -12.97 16.46 -1.15
CA TYR A 233 -12.37 17.73 -0.73
C TYR A 233 -11.79 18.51 -1.92
N TRP A 234 -11.03 17.85 -2.79
CA TRP A 234 -10.49 18.49 -4.01
C TRP A 234 -11.60 18.93 -4.95
N LEU A 235 -12.70 18.17 -5.06
CA LEU A 235 -13.87 18.53 -5.85
C LEU A 235 -14.53 19.81 -5.32
N VAL A 236 -14.63 19.98 -3.99
CA VAL A 236 -15.09 21.24 -3.38
C VAL A 236 -14.18 22.40 -3.79
N LEU A 237 -12.85 22.24 -3.74
CA LEU A 237 -11.93 23.28 -4.20
C LEU A 237 -12.06 23.59 -5.70
N VAL A 238 -12.40 22.60 -6.53
CA VAL A 238 -12.70 22.81 -7.95
C VAL A 238 -13.95 23.66 -8.11
N VAL A 239 -15.03 23.36 -7.37
CA VAL A 239 -16.28 24.13 -7.41
C VAL A 239 -16.05 25.57 -6.95
N LEU A 240 -15.30 25.78 -5.88
CA LEU A 240 -14.99 27.11 -5.36
C LEU A 240 -14.14 27.96 -6.33
N GLY A 241 -13.26 27.31 -7.10
CA GLY A 241 -12.39 27.94 -8.11
C GLY A 241 -12.90 27.82 -9.55
N LYS A 242 -14.18 27.48 -9.77
CA LYS A 242 -14.71 27.11 -11.09
C LYS A 242 -14.54 28.18 -12.17
N GLY A 243 -14.66 29.46 -11.82
CA GLY A 243 -14.53 30.58 -12.76
C GLY A 243 -13.13 30.65 -13.34
N SER A 244 -12.13 30.45 -12.50
CA SER A 244 -10.73 30.36 -12.90
C SER A 244 -10.38 29.06 -13.63
N ILE A 245 -10.96 27.92 -13.24
CA ILE A 245 -10.63 26.61 -13.82
C ILE A 245 -11.19 26.45 -15.24
N PHE A 246 -12.47 26.78 -15.43
CA PHE A 246 -13.17 26.53 -16.70
C PHE A 246 -13.23 27.76 -17.60
N GLY A 247 -13.20 28.97 -17.02
CA GLY A 247 -13.43 30.22 -17.75
C GLY A 247 -12.26 31.19 -17.80
N ASN A 248 -11.17 30.95 -17.06
CA ASN A 248 -10.12 31.95 -16.79
C ASN A 248 -10.67 33.31 -16.27
N ARG A 249 -11.81 33.28 -15.57
CA ARG A 249 -12.53 34.45 -15.06
C ARG A 249 -12.50 34.46 -13.53
N PRO A 250 -11.58 35.20 -12.89
CA PRO A 250 -11.47 35.26 -11.43
C PRO A 250 -12.76 35.70 -10.74
N GLU A 251 -13.56 36.54 -11.39
CA GLU A 251 -14.86 37.03 -10.93
C GLU A 251 -15.92 35.92 -10.80
N GLY A 252 -15.75 34.81 -11.52
CA GLY A 252 -16.64 33.65 -11.45
C GLY A 252 -16.34 32.68 -10.30
N ASN A 253 -15.36 32.99 -9.45
CA ASN A 253 -15.02 32.17 -8.28
C ASN A 253 -15.94 32.47 -7.10
N LEU A 254 -16.21 31.46 -6.30
CA LEU A 254 -17.15 31.56 -5.18
C LEU A 254 -16.51 32.12 -3.90
N VAL A 255 -15.18 32.28 -3.89
CA VAL A 255 -14.41 32.69 -2.72
C VAL A 255 -13.28 33.65 -3.08
N LYS A 256 -12.88 34.46 -2.09
CA LYS A 256 -11.75 35.39 -2.21
C LYS A 256 -10.40 34.65 -2.29
N PRO A 257 -9.35 35.27 -2.87
CA PRO A 257 -8.03 34.64 -3.02
C PRO A 257 -7.41 34.11 -1.73
N VAL A 258 -7.46 34.88 -0.65
CA VAL A 258 -6.92 34.47 0.65
C VAL A 258 -7.66 33.24 1.19
N ALA A 259 -9.00 33.25 1.16
CA ALA A 259 -9.83 32.12 1.59
C ALA A 259 -9.53 30.86 0.76
N TYR A 260 -9.41 30.99 -0.57
CA TYR A 260 -9.02 29.88 -1.43
C TYR A 260 -7.64 29.32 -1.11
N GLY A 261 -6.68 30.20 -0.79
CA GLY A 261 -5.35 29.83 -0.33
C GLY A 261 -5.39 29.02 0.97
N VAL A 262 -6.15 29.48 1.96
CA VAL A 262 -6.33 28.76 3.25
C VAL A 262 -6.95 27.38 3.02
N LEU A 263 -8.04 27.30 2.24
CA LEU A 263 -8.71 26.02 1.95
C LEU A 263 -7.79 25.07 1.17
N THR A 264 -7.01 25.58 0.22
CA THR A 264 -6.02 24.76 -0.51
C THR A 264 -4.93 24.23 0.42
N LEU A 265 -4.45 25.04 1.37
CA LEU A 265 -3.48 24.61 2.39
C LEU A 265 -4.07 23.50 3.29
N ILE A 266 -5.30 23.68 3.77
CA ILE A 266 -6.00 22.68 4.58
C ILE A 266 -6.16 21.38 3.79
N GLY A 267 -6.62 21.46 2.53
CA GLY A 267 -6.76 20.29 1.66
C GLY A 267 -5.44 19.55 1.45
N PHE A 268 -4.36 20.28 1.21
CA PHE A 268 -3.03 19.71 1.09
C PHE A 268 -2.60 19.00 2.38
N LEU A 269 -2.79 19.61 3.55
CA LEU A 269 -2.46 19.00 4.84
C LEU A 269 -3.30 17.74 5.11
N SER A 270 -4.58 17.75 4.74
CA SER A 270 -5.44 16.57 4.83
C SER A 270 -4.93 15.44 3.94
N VAL A 271 -4.52 15.73 2.69
CA VAL A 271 -3.88 14.73 1.81
C VAL A 271 -2.61 14.19 2.46
N LEU A 272 -1.72 15.06 2.93
CA LEU A 272 -0.47 14.64 3.56
C LEU A 272 -0.71 13.74 4.78
N GLY A 273 -1.61 14.15 5.68
CA GLY A 273 -1.98 13.38 6.86
C GLY A 273 -2.54 12.01 6.49
N LEU A 274 -3.46 11.95 5.52
CA LEU A 274 -4.05 10.69 5.07
C LEU A 274 -3.03 9.77 4.38
N TYR A 275 -2.10 10.31 3.59
CA TYR A 275 -1.03 9.52 2.95
C TYR A 275 -0.04 8.93 3.96
N LEU A 276 0.13 9.56 5.14
CA LEU A 276 1.02 9.08 6.20
C LEU A 276 0.39 8.04 7.13
N ILE A 277 -0.92 7.81 7.06
CA ILE A 277 -1.56 6.71 7.79
C ILE A 277 -1.17 5.40 7.11
N PRO A 278 -0.66 4.38 7.83
CA PRO A 278 -0.39 3.07 7.23
C PRO A 278 -1.64 2.52 6.53
N HIS A 279 -1.48 2.09 5.28
CA HIS A 279 -2.59 1.56 4.46
C HIS A 279 -2.47 0.05 4.32
N SER A 280 -3.59 -0.64 4.52
CA SER A 280 -3.71 -2.08 4.30
C SER A 280 -4.05 -2.28 2.83
N ILE A 281 -3.06 -2.55 1.98
CA ILE A 281 -3.32 -3.17 0.68
C ILE A 281 -3.43 -4.67 0.89
#